data_AF-A0A542BS63-F1
#
_entry.id   AF-A0A542BS63-F1
#
_cell.length_a   1.000
_cell.length_b   1.000
_cell.length_c   1.000
_cell.angle_alpha   90.00
_cell.angle_beta   90.00
_cell.angle_gamma   90.00
#
_symmetry.space_group_name_H-M   'P 1'
#
loop_
_entity.id
_entity.type
_entity.pdbx_description
1 polymer ?
#
loop_
_entity_poly.entity_id
_entity_poly.type
_entity_poly.pdbx_seq_one_letter_code
_entity_poly.pdbx_strand_id
1 'polypeptide(L)'
;MKIMAICGSGLGSSFMVEMNIKKVLKKMNIEAEVEHSDLSSATPGAADIFVMAKDIADSASVPADQLVVISNIIDINELEAKLRAYFETHSLI
;
A
#
# COMPACT_ATOMS: atom_id res chain seq x y z
N MET A 1 -11.53 -0.26 6.59
CA MET A 1 -10.52 -0.71 5.61
C MET A 1 -9.15 -0.43 6.19
N LYS A 2 -8.29 -1.46 6.22
CA LYS A 2 -6.93 -1.41 6.74
C LYS A 2 -5.94 -1.57 5.59
N ILE A 3 -4.98 -0.65 5.50
CA ILE A 3 -3.91 -0.64 4.52
C ILE A 3 -2.58 -0.79 5.24
N MET A 4 -1.76 -1.72 4.77
CA MET A 4 -0.42 -1.94 5.30
C MET A 4 0.64 -1.51 4.29
N ALA A 5 1.49 -0.57 4.69
CA ALA A 5 2.60 -0.06 3.90
C ALA A 5 3.90 -0.82 4.25
N ILE A 6 4.55 -1.40 3.25
CA ILE A 6 5.76 -2.19 3.45
C ILE A 6 6.79 -1.81 2.40
N CYS A 7 8.02 -1.54 2.82
CA CYS A 7 9.14 -1.41 1.90
C CYS A 7 10.33 -2.23 2.41
N GLY A 8 11.12 -2.77 1.48
CA GLY A 8 12.28 -3.61 1.80
C GLY A 8 13.45 -2.86 2.44
N SER A 9 13.44 -1.52 2.41
CA SER A 9 14.55 -0.68 2.85
C SER A 9 14.50 -0.25 4.32
N GLY A 10 13.47 -0.65 5.08
CA GLY A 10 13.35 -0.44 6.54
C GLY A 10 12.18 0.45 6.99
N LEU A 11 11.98 0.57 8.31
CA LEU A 11 10.81 1.22 8.92
C LEU A 11 10.59 2.69 8.47
N GLY A 12 11.67 3.47 8.31
CA GLY A 12 11.56 4.88 7.91
C GLY A 12 11.01 5.07 6.50
N SER A 13 11.35 4.18 5.58
CA SER A 13 10.84 4.18 4.22
C SER A 13 9.38 3.67 4.17
N SER A 14 9.02 2.69 5.00
CA SER A 14 7.62 2.24 5.12
C SER A 14 6.73 3.33 5.72
N PHE A 15 7.23 4.11 6.68
CA PHE A 15 6.52 5.27 7.24
C PHE A 15 6.30 6.37 6.20
N MET A 16 7.26 6.63 5.31
CA MET A 16 7.08 7.59 4.22
C MET A 16 5.94 7.17 3.28
N VAL A 17 5.88 5.88 2.94
CA VAL A 17 4.78 5.33 2.13
C VAL A 17 3.44 5.50 2.85
N GLU A 18 3.37 5.19 4.15
CA GLU A 18 2.17 5.40 4.97
C GLU A 18 1.67 6.85 4.89
N MET A 19 2.55 7.83 5.09
CA MET A 19 2.19 9.25 5.01
C MET A 19 1.66 9.64 3.63
N ASN A 20 2.24 9.10 2.56
CA ASN A 20 1.82 9.36 1.18
C ASN A 20 0.47 8.71 0.87
N ILE A 21 0.23 7.47 1.33
CA ILE A 21 -1.08 6.80 1.21
C ILE A 21 -2.14 7.64 1.91
N LYS A 22 -1.91 8.06 3.16
CA LYS A 22 -2.86 8.91 3.91
C LYS A 22 -3.21 10.21 3.17
N LYS A 23 -2.23 10.85 2.52
CA LYS A 23 -2.47 12.04 1.70
C LYS A 23 -3.36 11.75 0.49
N VAL A 24 -3.07 10.66 -0.23
CA VAL A 24 -3.85 10.24 -1.41
C VAL A 24 -5.29 9.91 -1.03
N LEU A 25 -5.48 9.08 0.00
CA LEU A 25 -6.82 8.72 0.48
C LEU A 25 -7.65 9.95 0.86
N LYS A 26 -7.01 10.93 1.53
CA LYS A 26 -7.66 12.20 1.87
C LYS A 26 -8.12 12.99 0.64
N LYS A 27 -7.34 13.00 -0.45
CA LYS A 27 -7.78 13.63 -1.72
C LYS A 27 -8.95 12.90 -2.37
N MET A 28 -8.95 11.57 -2.27
CA MET A 28 -10.00 10.71 -2.82
C MET A 28 -11.24 10.62 -1.93
N ASN A 29 -11.22 11.27 -0.76
CA ASN A 29 -12.27 11.22 0.25
C ASN A 29 -12.61 9.79 0.71
N ILE A 30 -11.57 8.95 0.84
CA ILE A 30 -11.66 7.56 1.31
C ILE A 30 -11.16 7.49 2.76
N GLU A 31 -11.95 6.89 3.64
CA GLU A 31 -11.54 6.61 5.02
C GLU A 31 -10.89 5.22 5.11
N ALA A 32 -9.62 5.17 5.50
CA ALA A 32 -8.91 3.93 5.78
C ALA A 32 -7.89 4.13 6.90
N GLU A 33 -7.65 3.06 7.66
CA GLU A 33 -6.57 2.98 8.62
C GLU A 33 -5.30 2.54 7.87
N VAL A 34 -4.22 3.32 7.98
CA VAL A 34 -2.96 3.01 7.31
C VAL A 34 -1.89 2.83 8.36
N GLU A 35 -1.27 1.66 8.37
CA GLU A 35 -0.14 1.30 9.22
C GLU A 35 1.05 0.91 8.34
N HIS A 36 2.26 1.11 8.84
CA HIS A 36 3.46 0.57 8.21
C HIS A 36 3.98 -0.65 8.98
N SER A 37 4.58 -1.60 8.26
CA SER A 37 5.19 -2.76 8.87
C SER A 37 6.35 -3.33 8.04
N ASP A 38 6.87 -4.46 8.47
CA ASP A 38 7.88 -5.24 7.76
C ASP A 38 7.27 -6.38 6.93
N LEU A 39 8.07 -6.95 6.03
CA LEU A 39 7.63 -8.02 5.13
C LEU A 39 7.18 -9.27 5.89
N SER A 40 7.80 -9.58 7.04
CA SER A 40 7.41 -10.72 7.89
C SER A 40 6.00 -10.58 8.47
N SER A 41 5.51 -9.35 8.64
CA SER A 41 4.16 -9.07 9.12
C SER A 41 3.09 -9.14 8.03
N ALA A 42 3.51 -9.22 6.75
CA ALA A 42 2.64 -9.31 5.59
C ALA A 42 2.02 -10.71 5.44
N THR A 43 1.05 -11.02 6.29
CA THR A 43 0.31 -12.29 6.27
C THR A 43 -1.10 -12.09 5.72
N PRO A 44 -1.66 -13.09 5.00
CA PRO A 44 -3.05 -13.03 4.55
C PRO A 44 -4.00 -12.73 5.72
N GLY A 45 -4.81 -11.67 5.59
CA GLY A 45 -5.75 -11.22 6.63
C GLY A 45 -5.19 -10.20 7.64
N ALA A 46 -3.90 -9.84 7.57
CA ALA A 46 -3.34 -8.77 8.42
C ALA A 46 -3.82 -7.36 8.03
N ALA A 47 -4.20 -7.18 6.77
CA ALA A 47 -4.77 -5.97 6.19
C ALA A 47 -5.67 -6.31 5.00
N ASP A 48 -6.52 -5.35 4.61
CA ASP A 48 -7.34 -5.46 3.40
C ASP A 48 -6.51 -5.16 2.14
N ILE A 49 -5.50 -4.29 2.27
CA ILE A 49 -4.63 -3.85 1.18
C ILE A 49 -3.18 -3.83 1.65
N PHE A 50 -2.27 -4.35 0.85
CA PHE A 50 -0.83 -4.27 1.06
C PHE A 50 -0.19 -3.39 -0.02
N VAL A 51 0.40 -2.27 0.37
CA VAL A 51 1.17 -1.42 -0.54
C VAL A 51 2.64 -1.76 -0.36
N MET A 52 3.25 -2.35 -1.40
CA MET A 52 4.62 -2.84 -1.35
C MET A 52 5.50 -2.27 -2.45
N ALA A 53 6.77 -2.04 -2.13
CA ALA A 53 7.77 -1.73 -3.14
C ALA A 53 8.04 -2.96 -4.03
N LYS A 54 8.27 -2.72 -5.33
CA LYS A 54 8.44 -3.76 -6.36
C LYS A 54 9.57 -4.74 -6.05
N ASP A 55 10.61 -4.30 -5.37
CA ASP A 55 11.76 -5.10 -4.96
C ASP A 55 11.42 -6.23 -3.98
N ILE A 56 10.38 -6.06 -3.17
CA ILE A 56 9.93 -7.06 -2.18
C ILE A 56 8.58 -7.68 -2.49
N ALA A 57 7.81 -7.12 -3.42
CA ALA A 57 6.47 -7.58 -3.76
C ALA A 57 6.44 -9.06 -4.19
N ASP A 58 7.44 -9.51 -4.94
CA ASP A 58 7.56 -10.92 -5.37
C ASP A 58 7.83 -11.89 -4.20
N SER A 59 8.35 -11.37 -3.07
CA SER A 59 8.58 -12.17 -1.86
C SER A 59 7.38 -12.16 -0.90
N ALA A 60 6.33 -11.40 -1.21
CA ALA A 60 5.15 -11.32 -0.38
C ALA A 60 4.31 -12.60 -0.49
N SER A 61 3.83 -13.10 0.65
CA SER A 61 2.94 -14.28 0.71
C SER A 61 1.45 -13.91 0.75
N VAL A 62 1.10 -12.72 0.24
CA VAL A 62 -0.27 -12.19 0.26
C VAL A 62 -0.95 -12.36 -1.11
N PRO A 63 -2.30 -12.43 -1.16
CA PRO A 63 -3.04 -12.51 -2.41
C PRO A 63 -2.74 -11.34 -3.34
N ALA A 64 -2.64 -11.62 -4.64
CA ALA A 64 -2.39 -10.59 -5.65
C ALA A 64 -3.55 -9.58 -5.77
N ASP A 65 -4.78 -9.97 -5.40
CA ASP A 65 -5.93 -9.06 -5.43
C ASP A 65 -5.85 -7.98 -4.34
N GLN A 66 -5.10 -8.23 -3.26
CA GLN A 66 -4.88 -7.31 -2.15
C GLN A 66 -3.54 -6.57 -2.25
N LEU A 67 -2.74 -6.83 -3.29
CA LEU A 67 -1.38 -6.33 -3.41
C LEU A 67 -1.29 -5.16 -4.40
N VAL A 68 -0.87 -4.00 -3.89
CA VAL A 68 -0.58 -2.79 -4.67
C VAL A 68 0.93 -2.60 -4.72
N VAL A 69 1.50 -2.76 -5.91
CA VAL A 69 2.95 -2.64 -6.11
C VAL A 69 3.33 -1.25 -6.62
N ILE A 70 4.26 -0.59 -5.93
CA ILE A 70 4.85 0.70 -6.30
C ILE A 70 6.34 0.56 -6.63
N SER A 71 6.81 1.34 -7.61
CA SER A 71 8.21 1.31 -8.04
C SER A 71 9.04 2.36 -7.32
N ASN A 72 8.43 3.51 -6.98
CA ASN A 72 9.09 4.60 -6.30
C ASN A 72 8.25 5.11 -5.12
N ILE A 73 8.76 4.93 -3.90
CA ILE A 73 8.10 5.36 -2.64
C ILE A 73 7.92 6.88 -2.52
N ILE A 74 8.65 7.66 -3.31
CA ILE A 74 8.61 9.13 -3.32
C ILE A 74 7.57 9.63 -4.34
N ASP A 75 7.25 8.83 -5.36
CA ASP A 75 6.33 9.25 -6.42
C ASP A 75 4.87 9.11 -5.96
N ILE A 76 4.32 10.21 -5.47
CA ILE A 76 2.92 10.30 -5.03
C ILE A 76 1.96 10.09 -6.21
N ASN A 77 2.34 10.47 -7.43
CA ASN A 77 1.47 10.32 -8.59
C ASN A 77 1.35 8.84 -8.99
N GLU A 78 2.45 8.09 -8.94
CA GLU A 78 2.42 6.63 -9.12
C GLU A 78 1.52 5.98 -8.07
N LEU A 79 1.71 6.32 -6.80
CA LEU A 79 0.90 5.79 -5.70
C LEU A 79 -0.59 6.10 -5.87
N GLU A 80 -0.93 7.34 -6.24
CA GLU A 80 -2.30 7.78 -6.48
C GLU A 80 -2.94 6.99 -7.63
N ALA A 81 -2.24 6.84 -8.76
CA ALA A 81 -2.73 6.07 -9.90
C ALA A 81 -2.96 4.58 -9.54
N LYS A 82 -2.04 3.98 -8.78
CA LYS A 82 -2.12 2.58 -8.36
C LYS A 82 -3.26 2.33 -7.37
N LEU A 83 -3.39 3.18 -6.36
CA LEU A 83 -4.50 3.09 -5.40
C LEU A 83 -5.85 3.34 -6.08
N ARG A 84 -5.93 4.30 -7.00
CA ARG A 84 -7.14 4.58 -7.76
C ARG A 84 -7.57 3.40 -8.64
N ALA A 85 -6.62 2.82 -9.38
CA ALA A 85 -6.89 1.61 -10.17
C ALA A 85 -7.36 0.43 -9.29
N TYR A 86 -6.77 0.27 -8.10
CA TYR A 86 -7.20 -0.74 -7.13
C TYR A 86 -8.66 -0.52 -6.72
N PHE A 87 -9.02 0.70 -6.31
CA PHE A 87 -10.37 1.03 -5.85
C PHE A 87 -11.41 0.93 -6.97
N GLU A 88 -11.09 1.37 -8.20
CA GLU A 88 -11.97 1.22 -9.37
C GLU A 88 -12.22 -0.27 -9.69
N THR A 89 -11.18 -1.11 -9.63
CA THR A 89 -11.31 -2.56 -9.86
C THR A 89 -12.21 -3.25 -8.83
N HIS A 90 -12.19 -2.77 -7.59
CA HIS A 90 -13.01 -3.29 -6.49
C HIS A 90 -14.36 -2.55 -6.33
N SER A 91 -14.72 -1.67 -7.26
CA SER A 91 -15.97 -0.88 -7.21
C SER A 91 -16.12 -0.07 -5.90
N LEU A 92 -15.00 0.39 -5.34
CA LEU A 92 -14.96 1.19 -4.12
C LEU A 92 -15.04 2.70 -4.39
N ILE A 93 -14.87 3.11 -5.65
CA ILE A 93 -15.07 4.46 -6.20
C ILE A 93 -15.59 4.40 -7.63
#